data_AF-A0AAU9D1U8-F1
#
_entry.id   AF-A0AAU9D1U8-F1
#
_cell.length_a   1.000
_cell.length_b   1.000
_cell.length_c   1.000
_cell.angle_alpha   90.00
_cell.angle_beta   90.00
_cell.angle_gamma   90.00
#
_symmetry.space_group_name_H-M   'P 1'
#
loop_
_entity.id
_entity.type
_entity.pdbx_description
1 polymer ?
#
loop_
_entity_poly.entity_id
_entity_poly.type
_entity_poly.pdbx_seq_one_letter_code
_entity_poly.pdbx_strand_id
1 'polypeptide(L)'
;MRYLFSIPFLIFLTDCSFSQNKKSQTNSHIRSSAFKPETFSDNWKYVGEAINEPGYDIWGGSPIRDEKGNVHIFCARWKADIPFEKAWRYDSEIAHYVAKKPEGPFRFVEVVASPSTTGKGWKTSGFHNPNIRKVGDKYVLVFIANDGAKTHGPTQFIGMMVAESLNGPWRSIPDDNNPILKTSEDKDVWCFDSGCGVTNPSLIAHPDGRFLLYFKAMTGPRPKGKVSMGVAEAKKLEGPYIIRNKPITSNEKMIEDGYAFVWKNRVCLLTTDNHGILEHGGGVLWASDDGYSFSSKVHSGFHHFGKYYLKGNIPESAKAHYNKDPKFERPQILFDQDKEPEYLYCPSGVAIDGSDGTNSYVLKYNNIKLQ
;
A
#
# COMPACT_ATOMS: atom_id res chain seq x y z
N MET A 1 -48.26 35.90 79.16
CA MET A 1 -49.49 35.33 79.72
C MET A 1 -50.12 34.44 78.65
N ARG A 2 -50.19 33.11 78.89
CA ARG A 2 -51.00 32.09 78.15
C ARG A 2 -50.59 31.80 76.68
N TYR A 3 -50.57 30.58 76.12
CA TYR A 3 -50.73 29.18 76.55
C TYR A 3 -50.07 28.29 75.46
N LEU A 4 -49.62 27.10 75.83
CA LEU A 4 -49.28 25.99 74.93
C LEU A 4 -50.49 25.56 74.08
N PHE A 5 -50.23 25.15 72.83
CA PHE A 5 -50.95 24.04 72.20
C PHE A 5 -49.97 23.21 71.35
N SER A 6 -49.94 21.92 71.65
CA SER A 6 -49.32 20.80 70.91
C SER A 6 -50.17 20.39 69.70
N ILE A 7 -49.60 19.63 68.73
CA ILE A 7 -50.19 18.65 67.75
C ILE A 7 -49.22 18.53 66.52
N PRO A 8 -49.07 17.37 65.82
CA PRO A 8 -47.96 16.44 66.01
C PRO A 8 -47.07 16.29 64.76
N PHE A 9 -46.01 15.50 64.93
CA PHE A 9 -45.11 15.03 63.88
C PHE A 9 -45.85 14.15 62.85
N LEU A 10 -45.73 14.49 61.57
CA LEU A 10 -46.06 13.58 60.45
C LEU A 10 -44.91 13.63 59.44
N ILE A 11 -44.10 12.57 59.43
CA ILE A 11 -43.02 12.35 58.46
C ILE A 11 -43.66 11.76 57.21
N PHE A 12 -43.64 12.50 56.10
CA PHE A 12 -43.82 11.92 54.77
C PHE A 12 -42.43 11.73 54.14
N LEU A 13 -41.98 10.47 54.10
CA LEU A 13 -40.89 10.02 53.25
C LEU A 13 -41.43 9.91 51.82
N THR A 14 -40.96 10.77 50.93
CA THR A 14 -41.18 10.62 49.48
C THR A 14 -40.07 9.76 48.90
N ASP A 15 -40.36 8.49 48.63
CA ASP A 15 -39.53 7.59 47.85
C ASP A 15 -39.50 8.03 46.39
N CYS A 16 -38.39 8.64 45.97
CA CYS A 16 -38.12 8.93 44.56
C CYS A 16 -37.55 7.66 43.91
N SER A 17 -38.44 6.81 43.41
CA SER A 17 -38.06 5.60 42.66
C SER A 17 -37.54 5.98 41.28
N PHE A 18 -36.22 5.91 41.11
CA PHE A 18 -35.55 6.03 39.82
C PHE A 18 -35.93 4.84 38.93
N SER A 19 -36.79 5.06 37.94
CA SER A 19 -37.10 4.10 36.89
C SER A 19 -35.87 3.85 36.02
N GLN A 20 -35.16 2.74 36.25
CA GLN A 20 -34.16 2.23 35.32
C GLN A 20 -34.86 1.76 34.04
N ASN A 21 -34.78 2.58 32.99
CA ASN A 21 -35.04 2.14 31.63
C ASN A 21 -34.01 1.06 31.25
N LYS A 22 -34.42 -0.21 31.25
CA LYS A 22 -33.69 -1.31 30.59
C LYS A 22 -33.68 -1.03 29.09
N LYS A 23 -32.67 -0.32 28.60
CA LYS A 23 -32.28 -0.40 27.20
C LYS A 23 -31.83 -1.83 26.94
N SER A 24 -32.63 -2.54 26.16
CA SER A 24 -32.24 -3.76 25.46
C SER A 24 -30.91 -3.51 24.75
N GLN A 25 -29.83 -4.04 25.31
CA GLN A 25 -28.59 -4.24 24.58
C GLN A 25 -28.86 -5.39 23.61
N THR A 26 -29.22 -5.04 22.38
CA THR A 26 -29.02 -5.95 21.26
C THR A 26 -27.51 -6.14 21.12
N ASN A 27 -27.00 -7.20 21.74
CA ASN A 27 -25.70 -7.77 21.42
C ASN A 27 -25.74 -8.25 19.97
N SER A 28 -25.53 -7.35 19.02
CA SER A 28 -25.02 -7.74 17.71
C SER A 28 -23.58 -8.19 17.93
N HIS A 29 -23.40 -9.46 18.29
CA HIS A 29 -22.15 -10.15 18.07
C HIS A 29 -21.89 -10.13 16.56
N ILE A 30 -21.29 -9.05 16.07
CA ILE A 30 -20.49 -9.11 14.85
C ILE A 30 -19.38 -10.08 15.23
N ARG A 31 -19.55 -11.36 14.89
CA ARG A 31 -18.45 -12.32 14.90
C ARG A 31 -17.39 -11.68 14.03
N SER A 32 -16.32 -11.16 14.62
CA SER A 32 -15.13 -10.86 13.84
C SER A 32 -14.76 -12.20 13.20
N SER A 33 -14.91 -12.30 11.88
CA SER A 33 -14.50 -13.50 11.18
C SER A 33 -13.02 -13.68 11.48
N ALA A 34 -12.64 -14.83 12.02
CA ALA A 34 -11.26 -15.12 12.42
C ALA A 34 -10.27 -14.79 11.28
N PHE A 35 -9.09 -14.29 11.63
CA PHE A 35 -7.98 -14.16 10.69
C PHE A 35 -7.59 -15.56 10.20
N LYS A 36 -7.83 -15.85 8.91
CA LYS A 36 -7.56 -17.13 8.24
C LYS A 36 -6.67 -16.90 7.02
N PRO A 37 -5.38 -16.61 7.21
CA PRO A 37 -4.47 -16.27 6.12
C PRO A 37 -4.06 -17.49 5.27
N GLU A 38 -4.33 -18.72 5.73
CA GLU A 38 -3.86 -19.95 5.07
C GLU A 38 -4.41 -20.13 3.66
N THR A 39 -5.62 -19.64 3.40
CA THR A 39 -6.28 -19.74 2.09
C THR A 39 -6.25 -18.42 1.32
N PHE A 40 -5.42 -17.46 1.74
CA PHE A 40 -5.47 -16.10 1.18
C PHE A 40 -5.14 -16.09 -0.32
N SER A 41 -4.12 -16.84 -0.75
CA SER A 41 -3.76 -16.95 -2.17
C SER A 41 -4.82 -17.66 -3.01
N ASP A 42 -5.49 -18.68 -2.45
CA ASP A 42 -6.47 -19.51 -3.16
C ASP A 42 -7.78 -18.76 -3.48
N ASN A 43 -8.03 -17.66 -2.77
CA ASN A 43 -9.26 -16.87 -2.94
C ASN A 43 -9.17 -15.89 -4.12
N TRP A 44 -8.00 -15.68 -4.73
CA TRP A 44 -7.87 -14.83 -5.91
C TRP A 44 -8.30 -15.55 -7.19
N LYS A 45 -9.12 -14.88 -8.00
CA LYS A 45 -9.43 -15.28 -9.37
C LYS A 45 -8.88 -14.26 -10.34
N TYR A 46 -8.06 -14.71 -11.27
CA TYR A 46 -7.63 -13.87 -12.39
C TYR A 46 -8.85 -13.40 -13.20
N VAL A 47 -8.90 -12.10 -13.48
CA VAL A 47 -9.96 -11.49 -14.27
C VAL A 47 -9.42 -11.09 -15.64
N GLY A 48 -8.29 -10.39 -15.68
CA GLY A 48 -7.74 -9.85 -16.91
C GLY A 48 -6.86 -8.64 -16.66
N GLU A 49 -6.79 -7.78 -17.67
CA GLU A 49 -6.05 -6.53 -17.65
C GLU A 49 -6.93 -5.41 -17.10
N ALA A 50 -6.40 -4.65 -16.13
CA ALA A 50 -7.04 -3.43 -15.64
C ALA A 50 -6.58 -2.21 -16.44
N ILE A 51 -5.27 -2.08 -16.70
CA ILE A 51 -4.68 -0.97 -17.44
C ILE A 51 -3.71 -1.53 -18.47
N ASN A 52 -3.98 -1.17 -19.72
CA ASN A 52 -3.12 -1.34 -20.87
C ASN A 52 -3.26 -0.03 -21.68
N GLU A 53 -2.20 0.79 -21.69
CA GLU A 53 -2.16 2.05 -22.44
C GLU A 53 -1.13 1.91 -23.56
N PRO A 54 -1.55 1.95 -24.84
CA PRO A 54 -0.63 1.82 -25.97
C PRO A 54 0.54 2.81 -25.90
N GLY A 55 1.75 2.31 -26.13
CA GLY A 55 2.98 3.10 -26.09
C GLY A 55 3.52 3.37 -24.69
N TYR A 56 2.89 2.82 -23.64
CA TYR A 56 3.32 2.99 -22.25
C TYR A 56 3.50 1.66 -21.52
N ASP A 57 4.55 1.60 -20.71
CA ASP A 57 4.67 0.64 -19.63
C ASP A 57 3.88 1.10 -18.41
N ILE A 58 3.24 0.17 -17.70
CA ILE A 58 2.43 0.42 -16.51
C ILE A 58 2.94 -0.39 -15.32
N TRP A 59 3.21 0.28 -14.19
CA TRP A 59 3.79 -0.39 -13.01
C TRP A 59 3.25 0.12 -11.67
N GLY A 60 3.16 -0.78 -10.68
CA GLY A 60 2.84 -0.45 -9.29
C GLY A 60 1.48 0.23 -9.08
N GLY A 61 0.43 -0.25 -9.74
CA GLY A 61 -0.92 0.31 -9.66
C GLY A 61 -1.51 0.26 -8.25
N SER A 62 -1.83 1.43 -7.69
CA SER A 62 -2.42 1.62 -6.37
C SER A 62 -3.89 2.02 -6.49
N PRO A 63 -4.82 1.12 -6.12
CA PRO A 63 -6.25 1.36 -6.28
C PRO A 63 -6.88 2.05 -5.06
N ILE A 64 -7.91 2.86 -5.28
CA ILE A 64 -8.77 3.42 -4.24
C ILE A 64 -10.17 3.72 -4.79
N ARG A 65 -11.20 3.65 -3.94
CA ARG A 65 -12.58 3.94 -4.32
C ARG A 65 -12.97 5.35 -3.90
N ASP A 66 -13.64 6.09 -4.78
CA ASP A 66 -14.25 7.37 -4.46
C ASP A 66 -15.63 7.19 -3.80
N GLU A 67 -16.22 8.28 -3.32
CA GLU A 67 -17.52 8.27 -2.64
C GLU A 67 -18.70 7.90 -3.56
N LYS A 68 -18.50 7.97 -4.88
CA LYS A 68 -19.47 7.56 -5.90
C LYS A 68 -19.29 6.09 -6.31
N GLY A 69 -18.34 5.38 -5.69
CA GLY A 69 -18.02 3.99 -6.00
C GLY A 69 -17.10 3.80 -7.20
N ASN A 70 -16.64 4.86 -7.87
CA ASN A 70 -15.67 4.75 -8.96
C ASN A 70 -14.32 4.30 -8.40
N VAL A 71 -13.59 3.51 -9.18
CA VAL A 71 -12.25 3.04 -8.82
C VAL A 71 -11.22 3.91 -9.51
N HIS A 72 -10.30 4.44 -8.73
CA HIS A 72 -9.14 5.22 -9.19
C HIS A 72 -7.89 4.36 -9.02
N ILE A 73 -6.99 4.38 -10.01
CA ILE A 73 -5.68 3.75 -9.91
C ILE A 73 -4.62 4.81 -10.16
N PHE A 74 -3.67 4.93 -9.24
CA PHE A 74 -2.44 5.68 -9.43
C PHE A 74 -1.33 4.70 -9.70
N CYS A 75 -0.63 4.81 -10.82
CA CYS A 75 0.46 3.91 -11.17
C CYS A 75 1.65 4.71 -11.70
N ALA A 76 2.82 4.10 -11.69
CA ALA A 76 3.91 4.59 -12.50
C ALA A 76 3.63 4.25 -13.97
N ARG A 77 3.96 5.16 -14.89
CA ARG A 77 4.04 4.86 -16.31
C ARG A 77 5.24 5.55 -16.95
N TRP A 78 5.68 5.05 -18.10
CA TRP A 78 6.71 5.68 -18.96
C TRP A 78 6.56 5.17 -20.38
N LYS A 79 7.19 5.85 -21.34
CA LYS A 79 7.13 5.44 -22.75
C LYS A 79 7.77 4.07 -22.94
N ALA A 80 7.08 3.16 -23.61
CA ALA A 80 7.51 1.77 -23.78
C ALA A 80 8.73 1.59 -24.70
N ASP A 81 9.14 2.65 -25.42
CA ASP A 81 10.39 2.66 -26.19
C ASP A 81 11.64 2.88 -25.31
N ILE A 82 11.47 3.22 -24.03
CA ILE A 82 12.55 3.38 -23.06
C ILE A 82 12.70 2.07 -22.26
N PRO A 83 13.88 1.43 -22.29
CA PRO A 83 14.10 0.17 -21.56
C PRO A 83 13.81 0.29 -20.05
N PHE A 84 13.19 -0.75 -19.49
CA PHE A 84 12.76 -0.79 -18.10
C PHE A 84 13.87 -0.36 -17.14
N GLU A 85 15.08 -0.92 -17.26
CA GLU A 85 16.23 -0.67 -16.38
C GLU A 85 16.68 0.80 -16.29
N LYS A 86 16.27 1.60 -17.27
CA LYS A 86 16.47 3.06 -17.29
C LYS A 86 15.21 3.78 -16.85
N ALA A 87 14.06 3.43 -17.43
CA ALA A 87 12.87 4.25 -17.38
C ALA A 87 12.29 4.41 -15.96
N TRP A 88 12.26 3.34 -15.15
CA TRP A 88 11.74 3.43 -13.79
C TRP A 88 12.50 4.48 -12.95
N ARG A 89 13.80 4.67 -13.23
CA ARG A 89 14.70 5.55 -12.47
C ARG A 89 14.64 7.01 -12.93
N TYR A 90 14.41 7.23 -14.22
CA TYR A 90 14.55 8.56 -14.81
C TYR A 90 13.24 9.09 -15.40
N ASP A 91 12.51 8.26 -16.13
CA ASP A 91 11.45 8.70 -17.03
C ASP A 91 10.04 8.45 -16.46
N SER A 92 9.91 7.62 -15.41
CA SER A 92 8.60 7.31 -14.86
C SER A 92 7.89 8.52 -14.26
N GLU A 93 6.59 8.59 -14.53
CA GLU A 93 5.63 9.55 -14.01
C GLU A 93 4.50 8.84 -13.26
N ILE A 94 3.82 9.53 -12.35
CA ILE A 94 2.63 9.00 -11.68
C ILE A 94 1.40 9.41 -12.49
N ALA A 95 0.78 8.43 -13.13
CA ALA A 95 -0.45 8.60 -13.87
C ALA A 95 -1.67 8.18 -13.05
N HIS A 96 -2.77 8.88 -13.28
CA HIS A 96 -4.06 8.62 -12.65
C HIS A 96 -5.07 8.13 -13.68
N TYR A 97 -5.74 7.02 -13.37
CA TYR A 97 -6.82 6.44 -14.15
C TYR A 97 -8.07 6.26 -13.32
N VAL A 98 -9.24 6.20 -13.97
CA VAL A 98 -10.52 5.96 -13.31
C VAL A 98 -11.42 5.02 -14.10
N ALA A 99 -12.18 4.18 -13.40
CA ALA A 99 -13.19 3.29 -13.96
C ALA A 99 -14.46 3.28 -13.12
N LYS A 100 -15.58 2.89 -13.74
CA LYS A 100 -16.85 2.63 -13.02
C LYS A 100 -16.85 1.31 -12.26
N LYS A 101 -16.00 0.37 -12.66
CA LYS A 101 -15.88 -0.97 -12.09
C LYS A 101 -14.41 -1.27 -11.74
N PRO A 102 -14.13 -2.09 -10.72
CA PRO A 102 -12.76 -2.51 -10.40
C PRO A 102 -12.04 -3.20 -11.56
N GLU A 103 -12.75 -3.92 -12.41
CA GLU A 103 -12.18 -4.61 -13.57
C GLU A 103 -11.88 -3.67 -14.75
N GLY A 104 -12.25 -2.40 -14.68
CA GLY A 104 -12.16 -1.46 -15.79
C GLY A 104 -13.42 -1.42 -16.68
N PRO A 105 -13.32 -0.89 -17.91
CA PRO A 105 -12.11 -0.28 -18.48
C PRO A 105 -11.73 1.01 -17.73
N PHE A 106 -10.42 1.19 -17.49
CA PHE A 106 -9.87 2.40 -16.90
C PHE A 106 -9.56 3.41 -17.99
N ARG A 107 -9.96 4.67 -17.77
CA ARG A 107 -9.57 5.80 -18.62
C ARG A 107 -8.50 6.63 -17.93
N PHE A 108 -7.52 7.10 -18.70
CA PHE A 108 -6.55 8.08 -18.24
C PHE A 108 -7.26 9.39 -17.81
N VAL A 109 -6.73 10.03 -16.77
CA VAL A 109 -7.23 11.30 -16.23
C VAL A 109 -6.15 12.36 -16.35
N GLU A 110 -5.02 12.16 -15.69
CA GLU A 110 -3.93 13.14 -15.62
C GLU A 110 -2.59 12.48 -15.25
N VAL A 111 -1.50 13.24 -15.46
CA VAL A 111 -0.20 12.98 -14.85
C VAL A 111 -0.11 13.81 -13.58
N VAL A 112 -0.06 13.15 -12.43
CA VAL A 112 -0.04 13.78 -11.10
C VAL A 112 1.34 14.32 -10.74
N ALA A 113 2.40 13.60 -11.13
CA ALA A 113 3.77 14.01 -10.90
C ALA A 113 4.70 13.42 -11.96
N SER A 114 5.65 14.21 -12.45
CA SER A 114 6.56 13.81 -13.52
C SER A 114 7.97 14.39 -13.33
N PRO A 115 8.99 13.80 -13.98
CA PRO A 115 10.36 14.31 -13.97
C PRO A 115 10.43 15.80 -14.35
N SER A 116 11.24 16.55 -13.61
CA SER A 116 11.52 17.96 -13.95
C SER A 116 12.67 18.03 -14.96
N THR A 117 12.46 18.79 -16.04
CA THR A 117 13.49 18.99 -17.07
C THR A 117 14.54 20.04 -16.70
N THR A 118 14.33 20.80 -15.62
CA THR A 118 15.17 21.94 -15.23
C THR A 118 15.59 21.94 -13.75
N GLY A 119 15.05 21.03 -12.94
CA GLY A 119 15.24 20.99 -11.49
C GLY A 119 16.54 20.35 -11.04
N LYS A 120 17.01 20.78 -9.85
CA LYS A 120 17.97 20.06 -9.01
C LYS A 120 17.27 19.76 -7.68
N GLY A 121 17.51 18.60 -7.09
CA GLY A 121 16.90 18.22 -5.81
C GLY A 121 16.61 16.72 -5.74
N TRP A 122 15.88 16.30 -4.72
CA TRP A 122 15.58 14.89 -4.45
C TRP A 122 14.52 14.27 -5.37
N LYS A 123 13.71 15.10 -6.06
CA LYS A 123 12.58 14.70 -6.91
C LYS A 123 12.68 15.18 -8.36
N THR A 124 13.83 15.02 -8.98
CA THR A 124 14.02 15.46 -10.38
C THR A 124 13.61 14.39 -11.39
N SER A 125 13.62 13.10 -11.02
CA SER A 125 13.37 12.01 -11.95
C SER A 125 12.68 10.79 -11.31
N GLY A 126 12.18 9.87 -12.14
CA GLY A 126 11.69 8.55 -11.72
C GLY A 126 10.64 8.58 -10.60
N PHE A 127 9.50 9.21 -10.88
CA PHE A 127 8.33 9.23 -9.99
C PHE A 127 7.62 7.88 -10.09
N HIS A 128 7.88 7.01 -9.10
CA HIS A 128 7.64 5.58 -9.27
C HIS A 128 6.92 4.94 -8.08
N ASN A 129 6.28 3.80 -8.34
CA ASN A 129 5.59 2.97 -7.35
C ASN A 129 4.73 3.74 -6.32
N PRO A 130 3.69 4.44 -6.77
CA PRO A 130 2.80 5.15 -5.86
C PRO A 130 2.03 4.21 -4.93
N ASN A 131 1.66 4.73 -3.76
CA ASN A 131 0.67 4.14 -2.86
C ASN A 131 -0.32 5.22 -2.41
N ILE A 132 -1.62 5.04 -2.73
CA ILE A 132 -2.71 5.96 -2.39
C ILE A 132 -3.46 5.45 -1.15
N ARG A 133 -3.81 6.36 -0.23
CA ARG A 133 -4.62 6.10 0.96
C ARG A 133 -5.59 7.24 1.22
N LYS A 134 -6.78 6.95 1.77
CA LYS A 134 -7.63 7.96 2.41
C LYS A 134 -7.24 8.05 3.89
N VAL A 135 -6.95 9.25 4.37
CA VAL A 135 -6.56 9.56 5.75
C VAL A 135 -7.43 10.72 6.22
N GLY A 136 -8.40 10.43 7.09
CA GLY A 136 -9.42 11.41 7.46
C GLY A 136 -10.21 11.86 6.24
N ASP A 137 -10.23 13.17 6.01
CA ASP A 137 -10.87 13.86 4.88
C ASP A 137 -9.96 14.00 3.65
N LYS A 138 -8.69 13.61 3.74
CA LYS A 138 -7.69 13.77 2.68
C LYS A 138 -7.33 12.46 2.00
N TYR A 139 -6.89 12.59 0.76
CA TYR A 139 -6.19 11.55 0.02
C TYR A 139 -4.69 11.80 0.10
N VAL A 140 -3.93 10.76 0.38
CA VAL A 140 -2.48 10.80 0.58
C VAL A 140 -1.81 9.86 -0.40
N LEU A 141 -0.95 10.42 -1.26
CA LEU A 141 -0.17 9.69 -2.24
C LEU A 141 1.29 9.70 -1.82
N VAL A 142 1.85 8.54 -1.49
CA VAL A 142 3.29 8.36 -1.28
C VAL A 142 3.92 7.71 -2.49
N PHE A 143 5.15 8.08 -2.84
CA PHE A 143 5.82 7.58 -4.05
C PHE A 143 7.33 7.69 -3.94
N ILE A 144 8.04 6.98 -4.82
CA ILE A 144 9.49 7.12 -4.98
C ILE A 144 9.77 8.32 -5.88
N ALA A 145 10.80 9.10 -5.56
CA ALA A 145 11.43 9.99 -6.53
C ALA A 145 12.96 9.86 -6.46
N ASN A 146 13.63 10.28 -7.53
CA ASN A 146 15.08 10.22 -7.67
C ASN A 146 15.66 11.61 -7.88
N ASP A 147 16.93 11.79 -7.50
CA ASP A 147 17.69 13.03 -7.74
C ASP A 147 18.30 13.16 -9.14
N GLY A 148 18.10 12.18 -10.02
CA GLY A 148 18.59 12.18 -11.40
C GLY A 148 20.08 11.90 -11.54
N ALA A 149 20.78 11.48 -10.49
CA ALA A 149 22.20 11.16 -10.58
C ALA A 149 22.49 10.04 -11.60
N LYS A 150 23.53 10.21 -12.43
CA LYS A 150 23.89 9.23 -13.47
C LYS A 150 24.27 7.86 -12.89
N THR A 151 24.98 7.84 -11.77
CA THR A 151 25.40 6.60 -11.10
C THR A 151 24.28 6.07 -10.23
N HIS A 152 24.05 4.76 -10.26
CA HIS A 152 23.00 4.13 -9.47
C HIS A 152 23.44 3.95 -8.01
N GLY A 153 23.38 5.04 -7.25
CA GLY A 153 23.71 5.13 -5.82
C GLY A 153 22.48 5.40 -4.93
N PRO A 154 22.68 5.96 -3.72
CA PRO A 154 21.64 6.21 -2.71
C PRO A 154 20.76 7.42 -3.07
N THR A 155 20.10 7.30 -4.22
CA THR A 155 19.50 8.42 -4.97
C THR A 155 17.98 8.39 -4.93
N GLN A 156 17.40 7.40 -4.25
CA GLN A 156 15.97 7.20 -4.12
C GLN A 156 15.46 7.71 -2.78
N PHE A 157 14.39 8.50 -2.86
CA PHE A 157 13.72 9.14 -1.75
C PHE A 157 12.24 8.80 -1.80
N ILE A 158 11.53 9.00 -0.69
CA ILE A 158 10.07 8.90 -0.67
C ILE A 158 9.50 10.31 -0.56
N GLY A 159 8.57 10.62 -1.47
CA GLY A 159 7.72 11.80 -1.46
C GLY A 159 6.34 11.50 -0.89
N MET A 160 5.64 12.57 -0.49
CA MET A 160 4.24 12.51 -0.09
C MET A 160 3.49 13.72 -0.63
N MET A 161 2.29 13.50 -1.15
CA MET A 161 1.36 14.54 -1.59
C MET A 161 -0.01 14.31 -0.96
N VAL A 162 -0.75 15.39 -0.74
CA VAL A 162 -2.12 15.36 -0.21
C VAL A 162 -3.07 16.14 -1.12
N ALA A 163 -4.32 15.68 -1.17
CA ALA A 163 -5.42 16.35 -1.85
C ALA A 163 -6.74 16.10 -1.12
N GLU A 164 -7.73 16.99 -1.28
CA GLU A 164 -9.10 16.80 -0.77
C GLU A 164 -9.96 15.96 -1.73
N SER A 165 -9.49 15.78 -2.96
CA SER A 165 -10.13 15.01 -4.02
C SER A 165 -9.10 14.12 -4.71
N LEU A 166 -9.54 12.97 -5.22
CA LEU A 166 -8.69 12.07 -6.01
C LEU A 166 -8.26 12.66 -7.36
N ASN A 167 -8.85 13.78 -7.78
CA ASN A 167 -8.46 14.54 -8.98
C ASN A 167 -7.66 15.80 -8.62
N GLY A 168 -7.04 15.84 -7.43
CA GLY A 168 -6.29 16.99 -6.94
C GLY A 168 -7.16 18.21 -6.57
N PRO A 169 -6.56 19.40 -6.49
CA PRO A 169 -5.12 19.66 -6.69
C PRO A 169 -4.27 18.97 -5.63
N TRP A 170 -3.11 18.46 -6.04
CA TRP A 170 -2.15 17.79 -5.16
C TRP A 170 -1.13 18.79 -4.60
N ARG A 171 -0.81 18.65 -3.32
CA ARG A 171 0.20 19.46 -2.64
C ARG A 171 1.22 18.59 -1.95
N SER A 172 2.51 18.81 -2.19
CA SER A 172 3.59 18.10 -1.48
C SER A 172 3.60 18.42 0.01
N ILE A 173 3.93 17.40 0.82
CA ILE A 173 4.21 17.54 2.25
C ILE A 173 5.53 16.82 2.60
N PRO A 174 6.34 17.34 3.53
CA PRO A 174 6.09 18.56 4.33
C PRO A 174 6.13 19.85 3.50
N ASP A 175 6.89 19.85 2.41
CA ASP A 175 6.97 20.92 1.41
C ASP A 175 7.52 20.37 0.07
N ASP A 176 7.78 21.25 -0.90
CA ASP A 176 8.28 20.84 -2.20
C ASP A 176 9.77 20.47 -2.23
N ASN A 177 10.57 20.99 -1.32
CA ASN A 177 12.03 20.87 -1.33
C ASN A 177 12.53 19.70 -0.49
N ASN A 178 11.68 19.13 0.37
CA ASN A 178 12.05 18.06 1.29
C ASN A 178 11.26 16.76 1.01
N PRO A 179 11.94 15.59 0.93
CA PRO A 179 11.26 14.31 0.89
C PRO A 179 10.60 14.01 2.24
N ILE A 180 9.53 13.21 2.25
CA ILE A 180 8.94 12.73 3.51
C ILE A 180 9.86 11.72 4.20
N LEU A 181 10.67 10.98 3.42
CA LEU A 181 11.67 10.05 3.94
C LEU A 181 12.93 10.03 3.05
N LYS A 182 14.09 10.05 3.72
CA LYS A 182 15.43 9.77 3.19
C LYS A 182 16.16 8.81 4.14
N THR A 183 17.34 8.33 3.79
CA THR A 183 18.15 7.53 4.74
C THR A 183 18.47 8.32 6.00
N SER A 184 18.57 7.63 7.13
CA SER A 184 18.92 8.25 8.40
C SER A 184 20.37 8.74 8.40
N GLU A 185 20.63 9.85 9.09
CA GLU A 185 21.99 10.31 9.40
C GLU A 185 22.55 9.64 10.65
N ASP A 186 21.69 8.98 11.44
CA ASP A 186 22.06 8.17 12.59
C ASP A 186 22.65 6.81 12.14
N LYS A 187 23.92 6.57 12.49
CA LYS A 187 24.68 5.37 12.14
C LYS A 187 24.17 4.09 12.83
N ASP A 188 23.36 4.23 13.88
CA ASP A 188 22.75 3.09 14.57
C ASP A 188 21.51 2.56 13.82
N VAL A 189 21.02 3.29 12.82
CA VAL A 189 19.94 2.83 11.95
C VAL A 189 20.51 1.92 10.86
N TRP A 190 20.01 0.68 10.78
CA TRP A 190 20.50 -0.37 9.88
C TRP A 190 20.67 0.00 8.39
N CYS A 191 19.95 1.02 7.90
CA CYS A 191 19.97 1.48 6.52
C CYS A 191 20.56 2.90 6.36
N PHE A 192 21.33 3.40 7.33
CA PHE A 192 21.91 4.75 7.28
C PHE A 192 22.77 4.99 6.02
N ASP A 193 23.45 3.95 5.54
CA ASP A 193 24.31 3.95 4.35
C ASP A 193 23.74 3.11 3.19
N SER A 194 22.42 2.93 3.15
CA SER A 194 21.71 2.16 2.11
C SER A 194 22.10 2.60 0.70
N GLY A 195 22.71 1.71 -0.07
CA GLY A 195 23.19 1.98 -1.44
C GLY A 195 22.11 2.27 -2.48
N CYS A 196 20.82 2.13 -2.13
CA CYS A 196 19.70 2.55 -2.98
C CYS A 196 18.97 3.78 -2.44
N GLY A 197 19.14 4.14 -1.17
CA GLY A 197 18.29 5.09 -0.47
C GLY A 197 17.11 4.40 0.21
N VAL A 198 15.92 5.02 0.15
CA VAL A 198 14.65 4.45 0.64
C VAL A 198 13.65 4.37 -0.51
N THR A 199 12.94 3.24 -0.60
CA THR A 199 12.17 2.90 -1.79
C THR A 199 10.87 2.20 -1.41
N ASN A 200 10.02 2.02 -2.40
CA ASN A 200 8.85 1.17 -2.32
C ASN A 200 7.89 1.48 -1.15
N PRO A 201 7.38 2.72 -1.07
CA PRO A 201 6.62 3.16 0.10
C PRO A 201 5.25 2.50 0.19
N SER A 202 4.79 2.28 1.43
CA SER A 202 3.40 1.96 1.74
C SER A 202 3.00 2.59 3.06
N LEU A 203 1.93 3.39 3.07
CA LEU A 203 1.47 4.11 4.26
C LEU A 203 0.31 3.37 4.96
N ILE A 204 0.37 3.31 6.28
CA ILE A 204 -0.76 2.96 7.16
C ILE A 204 -1.00 4.13 8.12
N ALA A 205 -2.24 4.63 8.15
CA ALA A 205 -2.75 5.41 9.26
C ALA A 205 -3.25 4.43 10.34
N HIS A 206 -2.45 4.26 11.38
CA HIS A 206 -2.70 3.26 12.41
C HIS A 206 -3.86 3.69 13.31
N PRO A 207 -4.72 2.76 13.80
CA PRO A 207 -5.88 3.10 14.62
C PRO A 207 -5.59 3.88 15.92
N ASP A 208 -4.35 3.82 16.43
CA ASP A 208 -3.91 4.60 17.60
C ASP A 208 -3.51 6.05 17.27
N GLY A 209 -3.69 6.49 16.02
CA GLY A 209 -3.41 7.85 15.57
C GLY A 209 -2.00 8.08 15.02
N ARG A 210 -1.14 7.04 15.01
CA ARG A 210 0.20 7.12 14.42
C ARG A 210 0.18 6.82 12.92
N PHE A 211 1.24 7.25 12.24
CA PHE A 211 1.48 6.92 10.83
C PHE A 211 2.69 6.00 10.72
N LEU A 212 2.51 4.86 10.05
CA LEU A 212 3.55 3.90 9.77
C LEU A 212 3.83 3.91 8.27
N LEU A 213 5.02 4.37 7.90
CA LEU A 213 5.50 4.38 6.52
C LEU A 213 6.49 3.22 6.33
N TYR A 214 6.02 2.17 5.67
CA TYR A 214 6.82 1.01 5.30
C TYR A 214 7.62 1.30 4.04
N PHE A 215 8.84 0.79 3.98
CA PHE A 215 9.74 1.01 2.84
C PHE A 215 10.74 -0.14 2.68
N LYS A 216 11.31 -0.26 1.49
CA LYS A 216 12.46 -1.13 1.20
C LYS A 216 13.75 -0.30 1.21
N ALA A 217 14.79 -0.85 1.83
CA ALA A 217 16.15 -0.32 1.77
C ALA A 217 17.16 -1.48 1.83
N MET A 218 18.45 -1.17 1.88
CA MET A 218 19.51 -2.17 2.06
C MET A 218 20.50 -1.77 3.16
N THR A 219 21.16 -2.75 3.76
CA THR A 219 22.31 -2.51 4.66
C THR A 219 23.54 -2.17 3.83
N GLY A 220 24.17 -1.02 3.98
CA GLY A 220 25.41 -0.72 3.24
C GLY A 220 25.22 -0.40 1.75
N PRO A 221 26.34 -0.10 1.06
CA PRO A 221 26.32 0.29 -0.34
C PRO A 221 26.08 -0.90 -1.29
N ARG A 222 25.69 -0.58 -2.53
CA ARG A 222 25.62 -1.57 -3.63
C ARG A 222 27.01 -2.10 -4.00
N PRO A 223 27.11 -3.33 -4.54
CA PRO A 223 26.04 -4.31 -4.75
C PRO A 223 25.86 -5.27 -3.56
N LYS A 224 26.65 -5.14 -2.49
CA LYS A 224 26.78 -6.15 -1.43
C LYS A 224 25.72 -6.06 -0.33
N GLY A 225 24.96 -4.97 -0.28
CA GLY A 225 24.00 -4.74 0.79
C GLY A 225 22.83 -5.72 0.78
N LYS A 226 22.38 -6.13 1.98
CA LYS A 226 21.19 -6.97 2.15
C LYS A 226 19.94 -6.10 2.05
N VAL A 227 19.09 -6.38 1.06
CA VAL A 227 17.77 -5.76 0.93
C VAL A 227 16.84 -6.26 2.04
N SER A 228 16.18 -5.35 2.74
CA SER A 228 15.21 -5.64 3.79
C SER A 228 14.09 -4.60 3.82
N MET A 229 13.02 -4.89 4.56
CA MET A 229 11.94 -3.93 4.81
C MET A 229 12.18 -3.17 6.11
N GLY A 230 11.88 -1.88 6.11
CA GLY A 230 11.90 -0.99 7.26
C GLY A 230 10.55 -0.33 7.47
N VAL A 231 10.42 0.34 8.62
CA VAL A 231 9.28 1.19 8.94
C VAL A 231 9.78 2.47 9.58
N ALA A 232 9.17 3.59 9.18
CA ALA A 232 9.33 4.88 9.82
C ALA A 232 8.01 5.32 10.45
N GLU A 233 8.08 5.95 11.62
CA GLU A 233 6.90 6.35 12.40
C GLU A 233 6.80 7.86 12.52
N ALA A 234 5.58 8.40 12.40
CA ALA A 234 5.27 9.78 12.70
C ALA A 234 3.98 9.91 13.53
N LYS A 235 3.89 10.99 14.33
CA LYS A 235 2.66 11.37 15.05
C LYS A 235 1.75 12.32 14.24
N LYS A 236 2.26 12.87 13.15
CA LYS A 236 1.57 13.77 12.23
C LYS A 236 1.83 13.29 10.81
N LEU A 237 0.89 13.56 9.90
CA LEU A 237 0.99 13.14 8.52
C LEU A 237 2.17 13.82 7.80
N GLU A 238 2.47 15.07 8.15
CA GLU A 238 3.59 15.84 7.63
C GLU A 238 4.95 15.40 8.18
N GLY A 239 4.96 14.43 9.10
CA GLY A 239 6.17 13.96 9.78
C GLY A 239 6.52 14.76 11.05
N PRO A 240 7.79 14.70 11.49
CA PRO A 240 8.86 13.90 10.91
C PRO A 240 8.60 12.40 11.05
N TYR A 241 9.00 11.62 10.04
CA TYR A 241 9.01 10.16 10.08
C TYR A 241 10.37 9.66 10.56
N ILE A 242 10.39 8.95 11.68
CA ILE A 242 11.62 8.45 12.29
C ILE A 242 11.78 6.97 11.97
N ILE A 243 12.86 6.62 11.27
CA ILE A 243 13.19 5.23 10.90
C ILE A 243 13.55 4.43 12.14
N ARG A 244 12.99 3.23 12.28
CA ARG A 244 13.40 2.29 13.35
C ARG A 244 14.79 1.71 13.09
N ASN A 245 15.53 1.48 14.17
CA ASN A 245 16.93 1.05 14.12
C ASN A 245 17.16 -0.34 13.50
N LYS A 246 16.14 -1.21 13.43
CA LYS A 246 16.23 -2.56 12.87
C LYS A 246 15.25 -2.76 11.69
N PRO A 247 15.58 -3.64 10.73
CA PRO A 247 14.60 -4.13 9.76
C PRO A 247 13.41 -4.81 10.46
N ILE A 248 12.26 -4.82 9.81
CA ILE A 248 11.00 -5.37 10.37
C ILE A 248 10.74 -6.83 9.98
N THR A 249 11.46 -7.37 9.00
CA THR A 249 11.31 -8.74 8.50
C THR A 249 12.52 -9.60 8.87
N SER A 250 12.26 -10.84 9.32
CA SER A 250 13.31 -11.78 9.77
C SER A 250 13.65 -12.85 8.73
N ASN A 251 13.65 -12.50 7.44
CA ASN A 251 13.79 -13.43 6.32
C ASN A 251 15.25 -13.66 5.89
N GLU A 252 15.54 -14.88 5.44
CA GLU A 252 16.83 -15.25 4.87
C GLU A 252 16.94 -14.85 3.39
N LYS A 253 15.93 -15.22 2.60
CA LYS A 253 15.85 -14.88 1.17
C LYS A 253 15.35 -13.46 0.98
N MET A 254 15.90 -12.74 0.00
CA MET A 254 15.48 -11.38 -0.33
C MET A 254 13.97 -11.32 -0.66
N ILE A 255 13.32 -10.25 -0.20
CA ILE A 255 11.95 -9.90 -0.55
C ILE A 255 11.95 -8.50 -1.14
N GLU A 256 11.02 -8.24 -2.04
CA GLU A 256 10.84 -6.92 -2.64
C GLU A 256 9.37 -6.51 -2.62
N ASP A 257 9.12 -5.29 -3.09
CA ASP A 257 7.77 -4.89 -3.49
C ASP A 257 6.68 -4.85 -2.42
N GLY A 258 7.09 -4.73 -1.15
CA GLY A 258 6.18 -4.72 -0.01
C GLY A 258 5.05 -3.67 -0.06
N TYR A 259 3.84 -4.16 0.19
CA TYR A 259 2.60 -3.39 0.36
C TYR A 259 2.00 -3.70 1.73
N ALA A 260 1.90 -2.69 2.59
CA ALA A 260 1.45 -2.83 3.97
C ALA A 260 0.00 -2.33 4.13
N PHE A 261 -0.83 -3.09 4.85
CA PHE A 261 -2.24 -2.78 5.09
C PHE A 261 -2.72 -3.36 6.43
N VAL A 262 -3.90 -2.95 6.89
CA VAL A 262 -4.55 -3.54 8.08
C VAL A 262 -5.66 -4.48 7.64
N TRP A 263 -5.64 -5.72 8.13
CA TRP A 263 -6.71 -6.69 7.88
C TRP A 263 -6.93 -7.56 9.12
N LYS A 264 -8.19 -7.71 9.54
CA LYS A 264 -8.60 -8.45 10.76
C LYS A 264 -7.78 -8.10 12.02
N ASN A 265 -7.58 -6.80 12.28
CA ASN A 265 -6.82 -6.27 13.42
C ASN A 265 -5.35 -6.73 13.47
N ARG A 266 -4.79 -7.10 12.32
CA ARG A 266 -3.36 -7.33 12.11
C ARG A 266 -2.83 -6.33 11.12
N VAL A 267 -1.57 -5.97 11.27
CA VAL A 267 -0.83 -5.32 10.21
C VAL A 267 -0.28 -6.40 9.30
N CYS A 268 -0.62 -6.33 8.03
CA CYS A 268 -0.15 -7.25 7.01
C CYS A 268 0.85 -6.55 6.10
N LEU A 269 1.80 -7.33 5.59
CA LEU A 269 2.70 -6.93 4.51
C LEU A 269 2.58 -7.98 3.41
N LEU A 270 2.32 -7.57 2.17
CA LEU A 270 2.27 -8.44 1.00
C LEU A 270 3.45 -8.09 0.09
N THR A 271 4.28 -9.09 -0.23
CA THR A 271 5.51 -8.93 -1.02
C THR A 271 5.52 -9.87 -2.21
N THR A 272 6.23 -9.53 -3.29
CA THR A 272 6.54 -10.51 -4.34
C THR A 272 7.65 -11.45 -3.88
N ASP A 273 7.47 -12.74 -4.10
CA ASP A 273 8.43 -13.79 -3.78
C ASP A 273 9.45 -14.02 -4.91
N ASN A 274 10.35 -13.07 -5.11
CA ASN A 274 11.34 -13.11 -6.18
C ASN A 274 12.41 -14.21 -6.01
N HIS A 275 12.46 -14.86 -4.85
CA HIS A 275 13.53 -15.81 -4.51
C HIS A 275 13.02 -17.15 -3.95
N GLY A 276 11.70 -17.33 -3.87
CA GLY A 276 11.05 -18.59 -3.49
C GLY A 276 11.12 -18.92 -2.01
N ILE A 277 10.59 -18.06 -1.15
CA ILE A 277 10.29 -18.38 0.26
C ILE A 277 9.19 -19.44 0.32
N LEU A 278 8.12 -19.28 -0.47
CA LEU A 278 7.01 -20.23 -0.59
C LEU A 278 6.84 -20.68 -2.04
N GLU A 279 6.72 -19.74 -2.98
CA GLU A 279 6.47 -19.97 -4.39
C GLU A 279 7.21 -18.90 -5.19
N HIS A 280 8.32 -19.26 -5.85
CA HIS A 280 9.07 -18.29 -6.66
C HIS A 280 8.15 -17.67 -7.73
N GLY A 281 7.99 -16.34 -7.70
CA GLY A 281 7.11 -15.55 -8.57
C GLY A 281 5.66 -15.42 -8.08
N GLY A 282 5.33 -16.05 -6.95
CA GLY A 282 4.10 -15.79 -6.20
C GLY A 282 4.23 -14.63 -5.22
N GLY A 283 3.28 -14.54 -4.30
CA GLY A 283 3.22 -13.53 -3.25
C GLY A 283 3.41 -14.15 -1.88
N VAL A 284 4.00 -13.39 -0.95
CA VAL A 284 4.13 -13.79 0.46
C VAL A 284 3.38 -12.79 1.32
N LEU A 285 2.44 -13.29 2.12
CA LEU A 285 1.68 -12.55 3.11
C LEU A 285 2.32 -12.73 4.49
N TRP A 286 2.79 -11.63 5.04
CA TRP A 286 3.29 -11.51 6.41
C TRP A 286 2.21 -10.90 7.28
N ALA A 287 2.13 -11.32 8.54
CA ALA A 287 1.21 -10.74 9.52
C ALA A 287 1.98 -10.36 10.79
N SER A 288 1.54 -9.27 11.39
CA SER A 288 2.14 -8.69 12.60
C SER A 288 1.03 -8.15 13.51
N ASP A 289 1.22 -8.37 14.82
CA ASP A 289 0.33 -7.84 15.85
C ASP A 289 0.63 -6.37 16.16
N ASP A 290 1.89 -5.94 15.99
CA ASP A 290 2.38 -4.61 16.36
C ASP A 290 2.74 -3.73 15.15
N GLY A 291 2.84 -4.32 13.96
CA GLY A 291 3.27 -3.63 12.73
C GLY A 291 4.77 -3.36 12.65
N TYR A 292 5.56 -3.83 13.61
CA TYR A 292 7.02 -3.65 13.68
C TYR A 292 7.79 -4.94 13.52
N SER A 293 7.15 -6.07 13.81
CA SER A 293 7.78 -7.38 13.83
C SER A 293 7.01 -8.35 12.94
N PHE A 294 7.60 -8.74 11.81
CA PHE A 294 7.06 -9.73 10.89
C PHE A 294 7.94 -10.98 10.94
N SER A 295 7.42 -12.04 11.57
CA SER A 295 8.14 -13.30 11.77
C SER A 295 8.32 -14.07 10.46
N SER A 296 9.21 -15.07 10.48
CA SER A 296 9.40 -15.99 9.34
C SER A 296 8.23 -16.93 9.07
N LYS A 297 7.25 -17.03 9.98
CA LYS A 297 6.00 -17.75 9.72
C LYS A 297 5.12 -16.90 8.80
N VAL A 298 5.17 -17.25 7.52
CA VAL A 298 4.47 -16.54 6.44
C VAL A 298 3.38 -17.39 5.80
N HIS A 299 2.51 -16.73 5.04
CA HIS A 299 1.42 -17.35 4.31
C HIS A 299 1.53 -17.01 2.82
N SER A 300 0.89 -17.83 1.96
CA SER A 300 0.84 -17.54 0.53
C SER A 300 -0.08 -16.33 0.27
N GLY A 301 0.44 -15.33 -0.42
CA GLY A 301 -0.25 -14.07 -0.73
C GLY A 301 -1.04 -14.11 -2.04
N PHE A 302 -0.43 -14.65 -3.08
CA PHE A 302 -1.03 -14.94 -4.39
C PHE A 302 -0.15 -15.95 -5.11
N HIS A 303 -0.71 -16.69 -6.06
CA HIS A 303 0.06 -17.65 -6.84
C HIS A 303 0.82 -17.02 -8.01
N HIS A 304 1.77 -17.74 -8.59
CA HIS A 304 2.49 -17.30 -9.79
C HIS A 304 1.53 -17.06 -10.96
N PHE A 305 1.68 -15.92 -11.64
CA PHE A 305 0.80 -15.50 -12.74
C PHE A 305 0.71 -16.55 -13.87
N GLY A 306 1.83 -16.85 -14.54
CA GLY A 306 1.87 -17.81 -15.64
C GLY A 306 1.56 -19.25 -15.25
N LYS A 307 2.13 -19.75 -14.16
CA LYS A 307 1.99 -21.18 -13.78
C LYS A 307 0.61 -21.52 -13.24
N TYR A 308 0.05 -20.68 -12.36
CA TYR A 308 -1.21 -20.99 -11.69
C TYR A 308 -2.40 -20.47 -12.48
N TYR A 309 -2.44 -19.16 -12.77
CA TYR A 309 -3.63 -18.54 -13.36
C TYR A 309 -3.74 -18.81 -14.87
N LEU A 310 -2.60 -18.80 -15.59
CA LEU A 310 -2.57 -19.16 -17.01
C LEU A 310 -2.36 -20.67 -17.24
N LYS A 311 -2.11 -21.45 -16.17
CA LYS A 311 -1.87 -22.90 -16.23
C LYS A 311 -0.72 -23.28 -17.18
N GLY A 312 0.28 -22.42 -17.29
CA GLY A 312 1.40 -22.58 -18.23
C GLY A 312 1.08 -22.23 -19.70
N ASN A 313 -0.16 -21.87 -20.02
CA ASN A 313 -0.56 -21.49 -21.38
C ASN A 313 -0.24 -20.01 -21.63
N ILE A 314 1.04 -19.72 -21.88
CA ILE A 314 1.48 -18.39 -22.29
C ILE A 314 1.30 -18.25 -23.80
N PRO A 315 0.54 -17.25 -24.30
CA PRO A 315 0.39 -17.02 -25.73
C PRO A 315 1.73 -16.77 -26.42
N GLU A 316 1.88 -17.25 -27.66
CA GLU A 316 3.09 -16.99 -28.47
C GLU A 316 3.29 -15.49 -28.77
N SER A 317 2.21 -14.72 -28.78
CA SER A 317 2.23 -13.27 -28.94
C SER A 317 2.73 -12.53 -27.70
N ALA A 318 2.83 -13.19 -26.54
CA ALA A 318 3.22 -12.54 -25.30
C ALA A 318 4.61 -11.90 -25.41
N LYS A 319 4.74 -10.67 -24.92
CA LYS A 319 5.95 -9.85 -25.08
C LYS A 319 6.56 -9.54 -23.72
N ALA A 320 7.84 -9.88 -23.56
CA ALA A 320 8.61 -9.55 -22.37
C ALA A 320 9.25 -8.16 -22.51
N HIS A 321 8.95 -7.28 -21.56
CA HIS A 321 9.51 -5.93 -21.42
C HIS A 321 10.42 -5.82 -20.19
N TYR A 322 10.16 -6.64 -19.17
CA TYR A 322 11.00 -6.79 -17.99
C TYR A 322 10.98 -8.23 -17.49
N ASN A 323 12.13 -8.91 -17.54
CA ASN A 323 12.23 -10.35 -17.27
C ASN A 323 11.34 -11.19 -18.21
N LYS A 324 11.69 -12.46 -18.43
CA LYS A 324 10.91 -13.37 -19.28
C LYS A 324 9.89 -14.18 -18.48
N ASP A 325 9.97 -14.15 -17.15
CA ASP A 325 9.06 -14.87 -16.29
C ASP A 325 7.74 -14.09 -16.12
N PRO A 326 6.60 -14.61 -16.61
CA PRO A 326 5.30 -13.98 -16.45
C PRO A 326 4.82 -14.16 -15.01
N LYS A 327 5.31 -13.29 -14.13
CA LYS A 327 4.97 -13.23 -12.70
C LYS A 327 4.38 -11.87 -12.36
N PHE A 328 3.62 -11.84 -11.27
CA PHE A 328 3.09 -10.59 -10.73
C PHE A 328 4.16 -9.87 -9.92
N GLU A 329 4.16 -8.55 -10.02
CA GLU A 329 5.04 -7.65 -9.26
C GLU A 329 4.18 -6.62 -8.55
N ARG A 330 4.74 -5.90 -7.58
CA ARG A 330 4.09 -4.75 -6.93
C ARG A 330 2.59 -4.89 -6.60
N PRO A 331 2.23 -5.88 -5.75
CA PRO A 331 0.84 -6.14 -5.41
C PRO A 331 0.22 -5.00 -4.59
N GLN A 332 -0.97 -4.53 -4.97
CA GLN A 332 -1.78 -3.63 -4.13
C GLN A 332 -3.26 -4.01 -4.17
N ILE A 333 -3.92 -3.92 -3.01
CA ILE A 333 -5.29 -4.41 -2.82
C ILE A 333 -6.27 -3.22 -2.76
N LEU A 334 -7.36 -3.34 -3.50
CA LEU A 334 -8.59 -2.59 -3.28
C LEU A 334 -9.44 -3.32 -2.24
N PHE A 335 -9.79 -2.61 -1.18
CA PHE A 335 -10.65 -3.11 -0.12
C PHE A 335 -12.09 -2.63 -0.32
N ASP A 336 -13.04 -3.46 0.10
CA ASP A 336 -14.45 -3.08 0.15
C ASP A 336 -14.78 -2.22 1.38
N GLN A 337 -16.05 -1.83 1.51
CA GLN A 337 -16.56 -1.03 2.63
C GLN A 337 -16.47 -1.74 3.99
N ASP A 338 -16.42 -3.08 4.00
CA ASP A 338 -16.28 -3.91 5.19
C ASP A 338 -14.79 -4.10 5.57
N LYS A 339 -13.87 -3.48 4.82
CA LYS A 339 -12.41 -3.64 4.92
C LYS A 339 -11.93 -5.05 4.59
N GLU A 340 -12.65 -5.75 3.72
CA GLU A 340 -12.20 -7.02 3.15
C GLU A 340 -11.47 -6.81 1.82
N PRO A 341 -10.45 -7.63 1.51
CA PRO A 341 -9.88 -7.68 0.18
C PRO A 341 -10.99 -7.92 -0.86
N GLU A 342 -10.99 -7.11 -1.91
CA GLU A 342 -11.99 -7.18 -2.99
C GLU A 342 -11.29 -7.46 -4.33
N TYR A 343 -10.24 -6.71 -4.64
CA TYR A 343 -9.45 -6.87 -5.86
C TYR A 343 -7.96 -6.68 -5.59
N LEU A 344 -7.11 -7.44 -6.27
CA LEU A 344 -5.66 -7.31 -6.25
C LEU A 344 -5.20 -6.80 -7.62
N TYR A 345 -4.34 -5.80 -7.63
CA TYR A 345 -3.73 -5.25 -8.84
C TYR A 345 -2.23 -5.49 -8.79
N CYS A 346 -1.70 -6.04 -9.87
CA CYS A 346 -0.29 -6.35 -10.03
C CYS A 346 0.12 -6.09 -11.48
N PRO A 347 1.18 -5.32 -11.76
CA PRO A 347 1.82 -5.40 -13.06
C PRO A 347 2.49 -6.77 -13.30
N SER A 348 2.77 -7.05 -14.57
CA SER A 348 3.77 -8.05 -14.94
C SER A 348 4.73 -7.45 -15.96
N GLY A 349 5.99 -7.86 -15.89
CA GLY A 349 6.99 -7.51 -16.91
C GLY A 349 6.77 -8.20 -18.26
N VAL A 350 5.80 -9.11 -18.35
CA VAL A 350 5.34 -9.75 -19.57
C VAL A 350 3.92 -9.29 -19.91
N ALA A 351 3.75 -8.67 -21.08
CA ALA A 351 2.46 -8.36 -21.67
C ALA A 351 1.90 -9.62 -22.34
N ILE A 352 0.91 -10.25 -21.71
CA ILE A 352 0.36 -11.55 -22.14
C ILE A 352 -0.41 -11.44 -23.46
N ASP A 353 -1.00 -10.28 -23.72
CA ASP A 353 -1.69 -9.93 -24.96
C ASP A 353 -0.74 -9.53 -26.11
N GLY A 354 0.56 -9.37 -25.82
CA GLY A 354 1.56 -8.93 -26.79
C GLY A 354 1.67 -7.42 -26.97
N SER A 355 1.10 -6.64 -26.05
CA SER A 355 1.15 -5.17 -26.07
C SER A 355 2.57 -4.61 -26.09
N ASP A 356 2.69 -3.38 -26.59
CA ASP A 356 3.97 -2.71 -26.82
C ASP A 356 4.62 -2.16 -25.54
N GLY A 357 3.92 -2.17 -24.41
CA GLY A 357 4.45 -2.00 -23.05
C GLY A 357 3.84 -3.02 -22.05
N THR A 358 4.22 -2.91 -20.79
CA THR A 358 3.70 -3.72 -19.66
C THR A 358 2.28 -3.34 -19.24
N ASN A 359 1.53 -4.33 -18.75
CA ASN A 359 0.14 -4.17 -18.32
C ASN A 359 0.01 -4.29 -16.80
N SER A 360 -0.99 -3.60 -16.23
CA SER A 360 -1.49 -3.86 -14.89
C SER A 360 -2.65 -4.84 -14.95
N TYR A 361 -2.54 -5.97 -14.26
CA TYR A 361 -3.55 -7.01 -14.20
C TYR A 361 -4.39 -6.92 -12.93
N VAL A 362 -5.60 -7.47 -12.98
CA VAL A 362 -6.54 -7.49 -11.86
C VAL A 362 -7.03 -8.90 -11.56
N LEU A 363 -7.08 -9.21 -10.26
CA LEU A 363 -7.66 -10.41 -9.71
C LEU A 363 -8.79 -10.03 -8.76
N LYS A 364 -9.86 -10.83 -8.72
CA LYS A 364 -10.99 -10.66 -7.82
C LYS A 364 -10.87 -11.62 -6.64
N TYR A 365 -11.12 -11.12 -5.43
CA TYR A 365 -11.17 -11.94 -4.23
C TYR A 365 -12.52 -12.63 -4.08
N ASN A 366 -12.52 -13.94 -3.87
CA ASN A 366 -13.74 -14.69 -3.56
C ASN A 366 -14.06 -14.59 -2.08
N ASN A 367 -14.86 -13.59 -1.71
CA ASN A 367 -15.50 -13.57 -0.41
C ASN A 367 -16.63 -14.60 -0.40
N ILE A 368 -16.34 -15.84 0.00
CA ILE A 368 -17.39 -16.76 0.45
C ILE A 368 -17.93 -16.15 1.76
N LYS A 369 -18.89 -15.23 1.65
CA LYS A 369 -19.72 -14.86 2.79
C LYS A 369 -20.49 -16.14 3.14
N LEU A 370 -20.03 -16.85 4.17
CA LEU A 370 -20.80 -17.92 4.80
C LEU A 370 -22.14 -17.28 5.19
N GLN A 371 -23.20 -17.65 4.46
CA GLN A 371 -24.57 -17.21 4.74
C GLN A 371 -25.04 -17.75 6.08
#